data_AF-A0A834X993-F1
#
_entry.id   AF-A0A834X993-F1
#
_cell.length_a   1.000
_cell.length_b   1.000
_cell.length_c   1.000
_cell.angle_alpha   90.00
_cell.angle_beta   90.00
_cell.angle_gamma   90.00
#
_symmetry.space_group_name_H-M   'P 1'
#
loop_
_entity.id
_entity.type
_entity.pdbx_description
1 polymer ?
#
loop_
_entity_poly.entity_id
_entity_poly.type
_entity_poly.pdbx_seq_one_letter_code
_entity_poly.pdbx_strand_id
1 'polypeptide(L)' 'MALTLGLLVQAFEWKKIGDGEIDMTEGGGLTLPKVEPLVALIRPRPEMITLLSQLSSNTDH' A
#
# COMPACT_ATOMS: atom_id res chain seq x y z
N MET A 1 -15.75 1.60 5.93
CA MET A 1 -14.61 1.95 5.07
C MET A 1 -13.23 1.82 5.74
N ALA A 2 -13.12 1.89 7.08
CA ALA A 2 -11.83 1.74 7.78
C ALA A 2 -11.18 0.35 7.65
N LEU A 3 -11.97 -0.71 7.51
CA LEU A 3 -11.48 -2.09 7.43
C LEU A 3 -10.61 -2.34 6.20
N THR A 4 -10.95 -1.75 5.06
CA THR A 4 -10.16 -1.91 3.82
C THR A 4 -8.76 -1.33 3.98
N LEU A 5 -8.65 -0.17 4.62
CA LEU A 5 -7.37 0.49 4.86
C LEU A 5 -6.54 -0.28 5.92
N GLY A 6 -7.20 -0.73 7.00
CA GLY A 6 -6.57 -1.54 8.03
C GLY A 6 -6.03 -2.86 7.47
N LEU A 7 -6.79 -3.53 6.62
CA LEU A 7 -6.35 -4.74 5.94
C LEU A 7 -5.13 -4.45 5.05
N LEU A 8 -5.15 -3.38 4.24
CA LEU A 8 -4.03 -3.01 3.38
C LEU A 8 -2.73 -2.75 4.17
N VAL A 9 -2.83 -2.12 5.35
CA VAL A 9 -1.67 -1.89 6.23
C VAL A 9 -1.18 -3.20 6.88
N GLN A 10 -2.09 -4.06 7.34
CA GLN A 10 -1.75 -5.32 8.00
C GLN A 10 -1.24 -6.38 7.03
N ALA A 11 -1.74 -6.38 5.80
CA ALA A 11 -1.50 -7.34 4.76
C ALA A 11 -0.09 -7.27 4.15
N PHE A 12 0.45 -6.07 4.08
CA PHE A 12 1.65 -5.78 3.30
C PHE A 12 2.72 -5.14 4.18
N GLU A 13 3.97 -5.48 3.90
CA GLU A 13 5.13 -4.72 4.30
C GLU A 13 5.31 -3.54 3.35
N TRP A 14 5.60 -2.38 3.92
CA TRP A 14 5.71 -1.11 3.20
C TRP A 14 7.16 -0.65 3.23
N LYS A 15 7.74 -0.38 2.06
CA LYS A 15 9.05 0.24 1.95
C LYS A 15 8.97 1.51 1.11
N LYS A 16 9.65 2.55 1.56
CA LYS A 16 9.78 3.81 0.80
C LYS A 16 10.51 3.55 -0.52
N ILE A 17 10.14 4.29 -1.56
CA ILE A 17 10.91 4.32 -2.81
C ILE A 17 12.07 5.31 -2.64
N GLY A 18 13.29 4.84 -2.95
CA GLY A 18 14.54 5.60 -2.79
C GLY A 18 14.93 5.85 -1.32
N ASP A 19 15.97 6.66 -1.11
CA ASP A 19 16.56 6.91 0.23
C ASP A 19 16.28 8.32 0.79
N GLY A 20 15.72 9.25 0.00
CA GLY A 20 15.42 10.63 0.43
C GLY A 20 14.24 10.78 1.40
N GLU A 21 14.11 11.91 2.10
CA GLU A 21 12.92 12.16 2.92
C GLU A 21 11.65 12.23 2.07
N ILE A 22 10.52 11.86 2.68
CA ILE A 22 9.21 11.95 2.04
C ILE A 22 8.81 13.42 2.07
N ASP A 23 8.72 14.09 0.91
CA ASP A 23 8.25 15.47 0.87
C ASP A 23 6.78 15.52 1.30
N MET A 24 6.50 16.23 2.40
CA MET A 24 5.16 16.41 2.96
C MET A 24 4.58 17.78 2.63
N THR A 25 5.19 18.52 1.70
CA THR A 25 4.70 19.83 1.28
C THR A 25 3.28 19.71 0.73
N GLU A 26 2.43 20.64 1.14
CA GLU A 26 1.05 20.74 0.69
C GLU A 26 1.00 21.34 -0.72
N GLY A 27 0.34 20.62 -1.62
CA GLY A 27 0.02 21.06 -2.96
C GLY A 27 -1.20 21.98 -2.95
N GLY A 28 -1.26 22.89 -3.91
CA GLY A 28 -2.38 23.80 -4.04
C GLY A 28 -3.68 23.05 -4.36
N GLY A 29 -4.76 23.37 -3.63
CA GLY A 29 -6.10 22.85 -3.88
C GLY A 29 -6.98 22.93 -2.64
N LEU A 30 -8.31 22.88 -2.83
CA LEU A 30 -9.28 22.94 -1.73
C LEU A 30 -9.14 21.77 -0.75
N THR A 31 -8.59 20.65 -1.22
CA THR A 31 -8.42 19.42 -0.45
C THR A 31 -7.01 19.25 0.13
N LEU A 32 -6.14 20.27 0.04
CA LEU A 32 -4.75 20.24 0.51
C LEU A 32 -4.01 18.93 0.12
N PRO A 33 -4.00 18.56 -1.17
CA PRO A 33 -3.32 17.35 -1.60
C PRO A 33 -1.82 17.44 -1.32
N LYS A 34 -1.11 16.32 -1.15
CA LYS A 34 0.36 16.37 -1.08
C LYS A 34 0.95 16.78 -2.44
N VAL A 35 1.95 17.68 -2.48
CA VAL A 35 2.60 18.14 -3.73
C VAL A 35 3.06 16.95 -4.56
N GLU A 36 3.79 16.04 -3.90
CA GLU A 36 4.20 14.77 -4.48
C GLU A 36 3.26 13.66 -3.97
N PRO A 37 2.72 12.79 -4.84
CA PRO A 37 1.95 11.64 -4.36
C PRO A 37 2.80 10.72 -3.47
N LEU A 38 2.21 10.17 -2.40
CA LEU A 38 2.90 9.18 -1.58
C LEU A 38 2.98 7.85 -2.34
N VAL A 39 4.19 7.40 -2.67
CA VAL A 39 4.42 6.12 -3.35
C VAL A 39 5.28 5.22 -2.46
N ALA A 40 4.85 3.96 -2.33
CA ALA A 40 5.53 2.94 -1.55
C ALA A 40 5.60 1.62 -2.31
N LEU A 41 6.65 0.86 -2.07
CA LEU A 41 6.74 -0.54 -2.47
C LEU A 41 6.01 -1.39 -1.45
N ILE A 42 5.13 -2.25 -1.93
CA ILE A 42 4.38 -3.20 -1.12
C ILE A 42 4.90 -4.62 -1.36
N ARG A 43 5.11 -5.38 -0.28
CA ARG A 43 5.43 -6.81 -0.31
C ARG A 43 4.42 -7.55 0.58
N PRO A 44 3.71 -8.58 0.11
CA PRO A 44 2.79 -9.31 0.97
C PRO A 44 3.55 -9.95 2.13
N ARG A 45 2.98 -9.90 3.34
CA ARG A 45 3.57 -10.62 4.49
C ARG A 45 3.49 -12.13 4.29
N PRO A 46 4.43 -12.93 4.83
CA PRO A 46 4.46 -14.38 4.64
C PRO A 46 3.14 -15.08 4.95
N GLU A 47 2.44 -14.66 6.01
CA GLU A 47 1.14 -15.18 6.43
C GLU A 47 0.07 -14.98 5.37
N MET A 48 0.22 -13.91 4.58
CA MET A 48 -0.71 -13.52 3.55
C MET A 48 -0.34 -14.07 2.17
N ILE A 49 0.92 -14.44 1.93
CA ILE A 49 1.36 -15.10 0.70
C ILE A 49 0.58 -16.41 0.52
N THR A 50 0.42 -17.20 1.57
CA THR A 50 -0.35 -18.45 1.50
C THR A 50 -1.80 -18.20 1.07
N LEU A 51 -2.47 -17.20 1.65
CA LEU A 51 -3.85 -16.84 1.27
C LEU A 51 -3.94 -16.34 -0.17
N LEU A 52 -3.01 -15.48 -0.61
CA LEU A 52 -2.96 -14.97 -1.98
C LEU A 52 -2.69 -16.07 -3.01
N SER A 53 -1.80 -17.01 -2.70
CA SER A 53 -1.52 -18.17 -3.56
C SER A 53 -2.74 -19.09 -3.71
N GLN A 54 -3.50 -19.29 -2.63
CA GLN A 54 -4.73 -20.10 -2.66
C GLN A 54 -5.87 -19.42 -3.44
N LEU A 55 -5.97 -18.09 -3.34
CA LEU A 55 -6.93 -17.31 -4.14
C LEU A 55 -6.58 -17.37 -5.63
N SER A 56 -5.29 -17.29 -5.96
CA SER A 56 -4.83 -17.38 -7.35
C SER A 56 -5.01 -18.77 -7.95
N SER A 57 -4.92 -19.84 -7.16
CA SER A 57 -5.11 -21.22 -7.65
C SER A 57 -6.57 -21.63 -7.81
N ASN A 58 -7.51 -20.95 -7.12
CA ASN A 58 -8.94 -21.24 -7.23
C ASN A 58 -9.63 -20.60 -8.43
N THR A 59 -8.90 -19.78 -9.22
CA THR A 59 -9.42 -19.15 -10.45
C THR A 59 -9.29 -20.03 -11.71
N ASP A 60 -8.88 -21.29 -11.56
CA ASP A 60 -8.71 -22.27 -12.64
C ASP A 60 -9.85 -23.32 -12.72
N HIS A 61 -11.05 -23.05 -12.16
CA HIS A 61 -12.29 -23.82 -12.37
C HIS A 61 -13.45 -22.86 -12.71
#